data_AF-A0A7M3ZWA6-F1
#
_entry.id   AF-A0A7M3ZWA6-F1
#
_cell.length_a   1.000
_cell.length_b   1.000
_cell.length_c   1.000
_cell.angle_alpha   90.00
_cell.angle_beta   90.00
_cell.angle_gamma   90.00
#
_symmetry.space_group_name_H-M   'P 1'
#
loop_
_entity.id
_entity.type
_entity.pdbx_description
1 polymer ?
#
loop_
_entity_poly.entity_id
_entity_poly.type
_entity_poly.pdbx_seq_one_letter_code
_entity_poly.pdbx_strand_id
1 'polypeptide(L)'
;TSYPLIVDADDAVLSFPPIINGDHTTVTHNTRDFFIDVTGWDERACEASLMLVCLQLIQWGGQVESVEITTCEGDRIVSPIGTGKTHVVPEELVQNLLGRAFTDDELQVAVQRMGGRFEGRQPAPNDAPDHSTSMAVARAGTSELLFTMPRWRFDLLHPVDMVEELAIGHGYEDLGTDVPKATLTAQPRTDHHLRRRLRASMEGMGMMQIQSLTLSNMDDQF
;
A
#
# COMPACT_ATOMS: atom_id res chain seq x y z
N THR A 1 18.41 5.84 -30.54
CA THR A 1 18.12 5.13 -29.28
C THR A 1 18.87 5.84 -28.20
N SER A 2 18.19 6.38 -27.20
CA SER A 2 18.81 7.12 -26.09
C SER A 2 18.75 6.26 -24.84
N TYR A 3 19.76 6.41 -23.98
CA TYR A 3 19.85 5.67 -22.72
C TYR A 3 20.13 6.65 -21.58
N PRO A 4 19.65 6.38 -20.36
CA PRO A 4 19.92 7.24 -19.21
C PRO A 4 21.38 7.10 -18.77
N LEU A 5 22.03 8.22 -18.48
CA LEU A 5 23.41 8.28 -18.02
C LEU A 5 23.50 9.37 -16.95
N ILE A 6 24.15 9.07 -15.84
CA ILE A 6 24.42 10.04 -14.78
C ILE A 6 25.90 10.41 -14.88
N VAL A 7 26.18 11.70 -15.04
CA VAL A 7 27.52 12.26 -15.14
C VAL A 7 27.73 13.35 -14.08
N ASP A 8 28.97 13.56 -13.68
CA ASP A 8 29.34 14.69 -12.81
C ASP A 8 29.74 15.93 -13.63
N ALA A 9 30.25 16.96 -12.94
CA ALA A 9 30.66 18.21 -13.57
C ALA A 9 31.93 18.10 -14.44
N ASP A 10 32.70 17.02 -14.29
CA ASP A 10 33.93 16.74 -15.05
C ASP A 10 33.66 15.74 -16.21
N ASP A 11 32.38 15.53 -16.56
CA ASP A 11 31.90 14.56 -17.56
C ASP A 11 32.25 13.09 -17.22
N ALA A 12 32.57 12.77 -15.97
CA ALA A 12 32.83 11.40 -15.55
C ALA A 12 31.51 10.63 -15.30
N VAL A 13 31.45 9.39 -15.79
CA VAL A 13 30.23 8.56 -15.71
C VAL A 13 30.06 7.96 -14.31
N LEU A 14 29.08 8.45 -13.56
CA LEU A 14 28.74 7.94 -12.23
C LEU A 14 27.98 6.62 -12.32
N SER A 15 26.97 6.55 -13.19
CA SER A 15 26.14 5.35 -13.37
C SER A 15 25.48 5.30 -14.74
N PHE A 16 25.23 4.08 -15.20
CA PHE A 16 24.40 3.75 -16.34
C PHE A 16 23.17 2.94 -15.90
N PRO A 17 22.11 3.59 -15.37
CA PRO A 17 20.93 2.88 -14.91
C PRO A 17 20.25 2.09 -16.05
N PRO A 18 19.71 0.89 -15.81
CA PRO A 18 19.74 0.11 -14.57
C PRO A 18 20.88 -0.92 -14.51
N ILE A 19 21.93 -0.78 -15.34
CA ILE A 19 22.85 -1.88 -15.67
C ILE A 19 24.07 -1.90 -14.77
N ILE A 20 24.82 -0.80 -14.67
CA ILE A 20 26.11 -0.79 -13.97
C ILE A 20 26.49 0.60 -13.47
N ASN A 21 27.19 0.64 -12.34
CA ASN A 21 27.78 1.86 -11.79
C ASN A 21 29.24 2.03 -12.26
N GLY A 22 29.75 3.25 -12.22
CA GLY A 22 31.14 3.55 -12.55
C GLY A 22 32.12 2.90 -11.55
N ASP A 23 33.27 2.42 -12.04
CA ASP A 23 34.29 1.79 -11.18
C ASP A 23 34.84 2.77 -10.13
N HIS A 24 34.97 4.06 -10.48
CA HIS A 24 35.47 5.10 -9.59
C HIS A 24 34.50 5.53 -8.49
N THR A 25 33.21 5.17 -8.59
CA THR A 25 32.20 5.42 -7.53
C THR A 25 31.99 4.19 -6.64
N THR A 26 32.83 3.15 -6.77
CA THR A 26 32.74 1.93 -5.97
C THR A 26 32.86 2.22 -4.48
N VAL A 27 31.84 1.80 -3.72
CA VAL A 27 31.84 1.86 -2.26
C VAL A 27 32.87 0.89 -1.69
N THR A 28 33.70 1.36 -0.77
CA THR A 28 34.74 0.55 -0.09
C THR A 28 34.61 0.69 1.43
N HIS A 29 35.40 -0.09 2.19
CA HIS A 29 35.48 0.03 3.64
C HIS A 29 35.98 1.40 4.14
N ASN A 30 36.60 2.20 3.26
CA ASN A 30 37.07 3.55 3.59
C ASN A 30 36.02 4.63 3.31
N THR A 31 34.94 4.31 2.59
CA THR A 31 33.87 5.26 2.25
C THR A 31 33.17 5.72 3.53
N ARG A 32 33.01 7.05 3.66
CA ARG A 32 32.36 7.70 4.80
C ARG A 32 31.07 8.38 4.41
N ASP A 33 31.07 9.00 3.24
CA ASP A 33 29.96 9.77 2.70
C ASP A 33 29.38 9.05 1.47
N PHE A 34 28.06 9.05 1.36
CA PHE A 34 27.33 8.37 0.29
C PHE A 34 26.49 9.37 -0.47
N PHE A 35 26.67 9.41 -1.79
CA PHE A 35 25.68 9.96 -2.70
C PHE A 35 24.79 8.81 -3.17
N ILE A 36 23.48 8.93 -2.97
CA ILE A 36 22.52 7.87 -3.28
C ILE A 36 21.58 8.40 -4.35
N ASP A 37 21.61 7.77 -5.53
CA ASP A 37 20.64 7.99 -6.58
C ASP A 37 19.63 6.84 -6.63
N VAL A 38 18.37 7.18 -6.91
CA VAL A 38 17.32 6.20 -7.18
C VAL A 38 16.59 6.68 -8.43
N THR A 39 16.72 5.91 -9.51
CA THR A 39 16.10 6.21 -10.80
C THR A 39 15.04 5.18 -11.15
N GLY A 40 13.93 5.63 -11.73
CA GLY A 40 12.79 4.79 -12.04
C GLY A 40 11.64 5.58 -12.66
N TRP A 41 10.60 4.87 -13.08
CA TRP A 41 9.42 5.45 -13.72
C TRP A 41 8.35 5.92 -12.73
N ASP A 42 8.37 5.41 -11.50
CA ASP A 42 7.43 5.76 -10.44
C ASP A 42 8.18 6.56 -9.36
N GLU A 43 7.89 7.85 -9.30
CA GLU A 43 8.48 8.78 -8.33
C GLU A 43 8.23 8.35 -6.89
N ARG A 44 7.04 7.82 -6.57
CA ARG A 44 6.70 7.39 -5.20
C ARG A 44 7.52 6.17 -4.79
N ALA A 45 7.72 5.24 -5.72
CA ALA A 45 8.57 4.07 -5.48
C ALA A 45 10.03 4.48 -5.29
N CYS A 46 10.52 5.45 -6.07
CA CYS A 46 11.86 6.01 -5.92
C CYS A 46 12.02 6.73 -4.57
N GLU A 47 11.07 7.59 -4.20
CA GLU A 47 11.07 8.31 -2.91
C GLU A 47 11.06 7.33 -1.74
N ALA A 48 10.20 6.32 -1.76
CA ALA A 48 10.13 5.33 -0.71
C ALA A 48 11.42 4.51 -0.58
N SER A 49 11.99 4.09 -1.70
CA SER A 49 13.25 3.34 -1.72
C SER A 49 14.42 4.17 -1.18
N LEU A 50 14.54 5.42 -1.63
CA LEU A 50 15.55 6.35 -1.13
C LEU A 50 15.39 6.57 0.38
N MET A 51 14.16 6.85 0.84
CA MET A 51 13.87 7.04 2.26
C MET A 51 14.24 5.83 3.10
N LEU A 52 13.95 4.61 2.66
CA LEU A 52 14.32 3.39 3.41
C LEU A 52 15.83 3.24 3.56
N VAL A 53 16.60 3.49 2.49
CA VAL A 53 18.07 3.45 2.53
C VAL A 53 18.60 4.54 3.48
N CYS A 54 18.10 5.76 3.35
CA CYS A 54 18.47 6.88 4.22
C CYS A 54 18.17 6.60 5.71
N LEU A 55 16.99 6.07 6.02
CA LEU A 55 16.61 5.71 7.39
C LEU A 55 17.49 4.60 7.96
N GLN A 56 17.88 3.61 7.15
CA GLN A 56 18.80 2.56 7.58
C GLN A 56 20.19 3.11 7.93
N LEU A 57 20.68 4.09 7.16
CA LEU A 57 21.96 4.76 7.42
C LEU A 57 21.89 5.66 8.67
N ILE A 58 20.77 6.37 8.89
CA ILE A 58 20.53 7.12 10.13
C ILE A 58 20.60 6.18 11.34
N GLN A 59 19.98 5.00 11.25
CA GLN A 59 20.01 4.01 12.32
C GLN A 59 21.44 3.51 12.64
N TRP A 60 22.36 3.61 11.68
CA TRP A 60 23.79 3.30 11.87
C TRP A 60 24.62 4.50 12.34
N GLY A 61 23.98 5.63 12.66
CA GLY A 61 24.63 6.86 13.12
C GLY A 61 25.03 7.82 12.01
N GLY A 62 24.58 7.57 10.77
CA GLY A 62 24.75 8.50 9.66
C GLY A 62 23.85 9.73 9.76
N GLN A 63 24.20 10.79 9.04
CA GLN A 63 23.36 11.96 8.82
C GLN A 63 22.90 11.97 7.37
N VAL A 64 21.63 12.31 7.14
CA VAL A 64 21.05 12.42 5.80
C VAL A 64 20.96 13.89 5.43
N GLU A 65 21.52 14.21 4.28
CA GLU A 65 21.42 15.53 3.65
C GLU A 65 20.53 15.43 2.40
N SER A 66 19.83 16.52 2.09
CA SER A 66 18.98 16.60 0.91
C SER A 66 19.71 17.30 -0.23
N VAL A 67 19.40 16.90 -1.45
CA VAL A 67 19.95 17.44 -2.69
C VAL A 67 18.86 18.21 -3.44
N GLU A 68 19.24 19.35 -4.02
CA GLU A 68 18.38 20.09 -4.96
C GLU A 68 18.51 19.48 -6.37
N ILE A 69 17.38 19.10 -6.95
CA ILE A 69 17.29 18.52 -8.29
C ILE A 69 16.54 19.51 -9.17
N THR A 70 17.12 19.87 -10.31
CA THR A 70 16.42 20.62 -11.35
C THR A 70 15.88 19.64 -12.39
N THR A 71 14.56 19.58 -12.57
CA THR A 71 13.91 18.69 -13.53
C THR A 71 14.16 19.14 -14.96
N CYS A 72 13.85 18.27 -15.94
CA CYS A 72 13.90 18.64 -17.36
C CYS A 72 12.91 19.75 -17.74
N GLU A 73 11.88 19.98 -16.93
CA GLU A 73 10.89 21.06 -17.09
C GLU A 73 11.36 22.37 -16.45
N GLY A 74 12.48 22.34 -15.71
CA GLY A 74 13.08 23.50 -15.04
C GLY A 74 12.62 23.71 -13.59
N ASP A 75 11.78 22.82 -13.08
CA ASP A 75 11.33 22.86 -11.69
C ASP A 75 12.45 22.46 -10.74
N ARG A 76 12.48 23.08 -9.56
CA ARG A 76 13.42 22.74 -8.49
C ARG A 76 12.71 21.93 -7.43
N ILE A 77 13.19 20.72 -7.20
CA ILE A 77 12.71 19.83 -6.14
C ILE A 77 13.85 19.51 -5.18
N VAL A 78 13.52 19.16 -3.94
CA VAL A 78 14.50 18.79 -2.91
C VAL A 78 14.19 17.38 -2.44
N SER A 79 15.21 16.51 -2.39
CA SER A 79 15.05 15.09 -2.02
C SER A 79 16.27 14.57 -1.23
N PRO A 80 16.09 13.69 -0.22
CA PRO A 80 14.81 13.20 0.29
C PRO A 80 14.08 14.23 1.16
N ILE A 81 12.76 14.07 1.28
CA ILE A 81 11.89 14.87 2.16
C ILE A 81 11.64 14.09 3.45
N GLY A 82 12.15 14.60 4.58
CA GLY A 82 12.00 13.93 5.88
C GLY A 82 10.61 14.10 6.53
N THR A 83 9.78 15.03 6.05
CA THR A 83 8.44 15.26 6.61
C THR A 83 7.45 14.20 6.14
N GLY A 84 6.55 13.78 7.04
CA GLY A 84 5.49 12.83 6.70
C GLY A 84 4.50 13.36 5.66
N LYS A 85 3.73 12.46 5.08
CA LYS A 85 2.65 12.76 4.15
C LYS A 85 1.31 12.72 4.88
N THR A 86 0.48 13.74 4.69
CA THR A 86 -0.86 13.78 5.26
C THR A 86 -1.85 13.02 4.39
N HIS A 87 -2.69 12.22 5.05
CA HIS A 87 -3.77 11.45 4.49
C HIS A 87 -5.08 11.91 5.15
N VAL A 88 -6.09 12.15 4.32
CA VAL A 88 -7.43 12.58 4.75
C VAL A 88 -8.37 11.39 4.59
N VAL A 89 -9.13 11.08 5.65
CA VAL A 89 -10.02 9.93 5.69
C VAL A 89 -11.40 10.37 6.17
N PRO A 90 -12.49 10.09 5.43
CA PRO A 90 -13.83 10.34 5.92
C PRO A 90 -14.10 9.58 7.23
N GLU A 91 -14.59 10.26 8.28
CA GLU A 91 -14.84 9.59 9.56
C GLU A 91 -15.94 8.51 9.42
N GLU A 92 -16.95 8.77 8.59
CA GLU A 92 -18.02 7.81 8.30
C GLU A 92 -17.49 6.52 7.66
N LEU A 93 -16.40 6.59 6.88
CA LEU A 93 -15.78 5.41 6.29
C LEU A 93 -15.25 4.48 7.37
N VAL A 94 -14.52 5.02 8.34
CA VAL A 94 -13.97 4.28 9.48
C VAL A 94 -15.11 3.63 10.25
N GLN A 95 -16.17 4.38 10.55
CA GLN A 95 -17.32 3.87 11.31
C GLN A 95 -18.06 2.76 10.58
N ASN A 96 -18.27 2.91 9.27
CA ASN A 96 -19.00 1.94 8.46
C ASN A 96 -18.22 0.65 8.25
N LEU A 97 -16.89 0.72 8.07
CA LEU A 97 -16.05 -0.44 7.83
C LEU A 97 -15.67 -1.18 9.11
N LEU A 98 -15.35 -0.46 10.18
CA LEU A 98 -14.95 -1.05 11.47
C LEU A 98 -16.14 -1.30 12.40
N GLY A 99 -17.33 -0.82 12.06
CA GLY A 99 -18.57 -1.10 12.78
C GLY A 99 -18.76 -0.33 14.09
N ARG A 100 -17.88 0.65 14.39
CA ARG A 100 -17.95 1.49 15.60
C ARG A 100 -17.30 2.86 15.40
N ALA A 101 -17.66 3.80 16.26
CA ALA A 101 -16.94 5.06 16.40
C ALA A 101 -15.68 4.89 17.25
N PHE A 102 -14.70 5.77 17.01
CA PHE A 102 -13.44 5.83 17.73
C PHE A 102 -13.27 7.21 18.36
N THR A 103 -12.74 7.23 19.58
CA THR A 103 -12.32 8.47 20.22
C THR A 103 -10.97 8.94 19.65
N ASP A 104 -10.63 10.21 19.86
CA ASP A 104 -9.34 10.76 19.40
C ASP A 104 -8.13 10.03 20.02
N ASP A 105 -8.24 9.63 21.28
CA ASP A 105 -7.21 8.87 21.97
C ASP A 105 -7.03 7.48 21.34
N GLU A 106 -8.12 6.80 20.99
CA GLU A 106 -8.06 5.50 20.32
C GLU A 106 -7.43 5.62 18.93
N LEU A 107 -7.83 6.64 18.15
CA LEU A 107 -7.26 6.91 16.82
C LEU A 107 -5.76 7.20 16.91
N GLN A 108 -5.36 8.05 17.86
CA GLN A 108 -3.97 8.41 18.09
C GLN A 108 -3.14 7.19 18.49
N VAL A 109 -3.63 6.36 19.42
CA VAL A 109 -2.92 5.14 19.85
C VAL A 109 -2.79 4.15 18.69
N ALA A 110 -3.87 3.94 17.93
CA ALA A 110 -3.87 3.01 16.81
C ALA A 110 -2.86 3.43 15.73
N VAL A 111 -2.95 4.68 15.24
CA VAL A 111 -2.05 5.15 14.18
C VAL A 111 -0.59 5.26 14.65
N GLN A 112 -0.37 5.58 15.93
CA GLN A 112 0.98 5.67 16.49
C GLN A 112 1.68 4.30 16.52
N ARG A 113 0.95 3.22 16.80
CA ARG A 113 1.49 1.84 16.70
C ARG A 113 1.90 1.50 15.27
N MET A 114 1.26 2.11 14.28
CA MET A 114 1.56 1.96 12.85
C MET A 114 2.63 2.95 12.34
N GLY A 115 3.22 3.77 13.22
CA GLY A 115 4.28 4.72 12.87
C GLY A 115 3.78 6.06 12.32
N GLY A 116 2.49 6.36 12.45
CA GLY A 116 1.90 7.64 12.08
C GLY A 116 1.54 8.53 13.27
N ARG A 117 0.82 9.60 12.97
CA ARG A 117 0.26 10.56 13.95
C ARG A 117 -1.13 10.98 13.52
N PHE A 118 -2.05 11.08 14.47
CA PHE A 118 -3.34 11.68 14.27
C PHE A 118 -3.22 13.20 14.49
N GLU A 119 -3.58 13.98 13.47
CA GLU A 119 -3.46 15.45 13.50
C GLU A 119 -4.76 16.12 13.95
N GLY A 120 -5.89 15.42 13.86
CA GLY A 120 -7.19 15.87 14.35
C GLY A 120 -8.34 15.62 13.38
N ARG A 121 -9.47 16.27 13.69
CA ARG A 121 -10.70 16.22 12.90
C ARG A 121 -10.99 17.58 12.27
N GLN A 122 -11.47 17.56 11.03
CA GLN A 122 -12.00 18.74 10.36
C GLN A 122 -13.40 18.46 9.82
N PRO A 123 -14.26 19.49 9.67
CA PRO A 123 -15.52 19.31 8.96
C PRO A 123 -15.25 18.95 7.50
N ALA A 124 -16.15 18.16 6.91
CA ALA A 124 -16.09 17.87 5.48
C ALA A 124 -16.10 19.17 4.64
N PRO A 125 -15.46 19.18 3.46
CA PRO A 125 -15.42 20.33 2.57
C PRO A 125 -16.82 20.87 2.23
N ASN A 126 -16.93 22.18 1.98
CA ASN A 126 -18.22 22.83 1.68
C ASN A 126 -18.87 22.34 0.38
N ASP A 127 -18.08 21.78 -0.54
CA ASP A 127 -18.50 21.19 -1.81
C ASP A 127 -18.71 19.67 -1.72
N ALA A 128 -18.69 19.10 -0.51
CA ALA A 128 -18.97 17.70 -0.28
C ALA A 128 -20.37 17.31 -0.79
N PRO A 129 -20.52 16.12 -1.39
CA PRO A 129 -21.81 15.67 -1.90
C PRO A 129 -22.78 15.31 -0.75
N ASP A 130 -24.08 15.47 -0.99
CA ASP A 130 -25.13 15.10 -0.03
C ASP A 130 -25.15 13.58 0.29
N HIS A 131 -24.60 12.77 -0.62
CA HIS A 131 -24.48 11.32 -0.49
C HIS A 131 -23.05 10.88 -0.81
N SER A 132 -22.54 9.89 -0.09
CA SER A 132 -21.23 9.31 -0.37
C SER A 132 -21.24 8.66 -1.76
N THR A 133 -20.46 9.22 -2.67
CA THR A 133 -20.29 8.73 -4.05
C THR A 133 -19.08 7.81 -4.18
N SER A 134 -18.12 7.95 -3.27
CA SER A 134 -16.88 7.20 -3.22
C SER A 134 -16.39 7.10 -1.78
N MET A 135 -15.68 6.02 -1.48
CA MET A 135 -15.04 5.80 -0.18
C MET A 135 -13.95 6.84 0.13
N ALA A 136 -13.52 7.63 -0.85
CA ALA A 136 -12.53 8.69 -0.67
C ALA A 136 -13.12 10.06 -0.34
N VAL A 137 -14.45 10.24 -0.42
CA VAL A 137 -15.09 11.55 -0.28
C VAL A 137 -16.07 11.52 0.89
N ALA A 138 -15.86 12.43 1.84
CA ALA A 138 -16.77 12.60 2.95
C ALA A 138 -18.08 13.24 2.49
N ARG A 139 -19.20 12.79 3.06
CA ARG A 139 -20.52 13.38 2.83
C ARG A 139 -20.65 14.76 3.49
N ALA A 140 -21.44 15.65 2.90
CA ALA A 140 -21.82 16.92 3.50
C ALA A 140 -22.39 16.76 4.93
N GLY A 141 -21.90 17.60 5.84
CA GLY A 141 -22.28 17.58 7.26
C GLY A 141 -21.59 16.51 8.11
N THR A 142 -20.61 15.79 7.56
CA THR A 142 -19.76 14.85 8.30
C THR A 142 -18.37 15.44 8.57
N SER A 143 -17.45 14.63 9.11
CA SER A 143 -16.08 15.02 9.45
C SER A 143 -15.07 14.15 8.72
N GLU A 144 -13.88 14.71 8.55
CA GLU A 144 -12.69 14.05 8.03
C GLU A 144 -11.63 13.96 9.14
N LEU A 145 -10.90 12.85 9.14
CA LEU A 145 -9.79 12.56 10.03
C LEU A 145 -8.48 12.78 9.27
N LEU A 146 -7.53 13.50 9.89
CA LEU A 146 -6.23 13.76 9.30
C LEU A 146 -5.17 12.91 9.98
N PHE A 147 -4.42 12.17 9.18
CA PHE A 147 -3.31 11.34 9.64
C PHE A 147 -2.03 11.72 8.90
N THR A 148 -0.91 11.83 9.61
CA THR A 148 0.41 11.98 9.00
C THR A 148 1.13 10.64 9.07
N MET A 149 1.49 10.09 7.91
CA MET A 149 2.24 8.84 7.78
C MET A 149 3.63 9.07 7.19
N PRO A 150 4.61 8.20 7.46
CA PRO A 150 5.92 8.28 6.84
C PRO A 150 5.85 8.13 5.31
N ARG A 151 6.66 8.90 4.57
CA ARG A 151 6.65 8.90 3.09
C ARG A 151 7.03 7.56 2.45
N TRP A 152 7.80 6.72 3.16
CA TRP A 152 8.17 5.40 2.67
C TRP A 152 7.02 4.38 2.69
N ARG A 153 5.88 4.69 3.34
CA ARG A 153 4.65 3.89 3.23
C ARG A 153 3.98 4.12 1.88
N PHE A 154 4.61 3.60 0.83
CA PHE A 154 4.14 3.77 -0.55
C PHE A 154 2.81 3.03 -0.82
N ASP A 155 2.51 2.02 0.01
CA ASP A 155 1.33 1.17 -0.03
C ASP A 155 0.03 1.90 0.39
N LEU A 156 0.13 3.06 1.05
CA LEU A 156 -1.02 3.89 1.39
C LEU A 156 -1.48 4.70 0.16
N LEU A 157 -2.42 4.13 -0.59
CA LEU A 157 -2.93 4.68 -1.86
C LEU A 157 -4.33 5.28 -1.71
N HIS A 158 -5.14 4.72 -0.81
CA HIS A 158 -6.56 5.01 -0.68
C HIS A 158 -6.95 5.14 0.81
N PRO A 159 -7.98 5.93 1.16
CA PRO A 159 -8.41 6.08 2.56
C PRO A 159 -8.76 4.76 3.28
N VAL A 160 -9.16 3.74 2.53
CA VAL A 160 -9.39 2.38 3.07
C VAL A 160 -8.11 1.76 3.63
N ASP A 161 -6.94 2.04 3.04
CA ASP A 161 -5.67 1.52 3.55
C ASP A 161 -5.38 2.13 4.93
N MET A 162 -5.78 3.39 5.17
CA MET A 162 -5.69 3.98 6.50
C MET A 162 -6.69 3.34 7.49
N VAL A 163 -7.87 2.94 7.03
CA VAL A 163 -8.83 2.19 7.86
C VAL A 163 -8.22 0.85 8.28
N GLU A 164 -7.49 0.18 7.38
CA GLU A 164 -6.75 -1.04 7.70
C GLU A 164 -5.66 -0.77 8.76
N GLU A 165 -4.87 0.28 8.61
CA GLU A 165 -3.87 0.66 9.62
C GLU A 165 -4.50 0.94 11.00
N LEU A 166 -5.65 1.61 11.04
CA LEU A 166 -6.40 1.83 12.28
C LEU A 166 -6.90 0.52 12.88
N ALA A 167 -7.39 -0.40 12.06
CA ALA A 167 -7.86 -1.70 12.52
C ALA A 167 -6.73 -2.55 13.12
N ILE A 168 -5.56 -2.58 12.45
CA ILE A 168 -4.37 -3.28 12.93
C ILE A 168 -3.84 -2.63 14.22
N GLY A 169 -3.73 -1.29 14.22
CA GLY A 169 -3.24 -0.53 15.37
C GLY A 169 -4.13 -0.65 16.60
N HIS A 170 -5.45 -0.67 16.40
CA HIS A 170 -6.43 -0.94 17.46
C HIS A 170 -6.36 -2.39 17.95
N GLY A 171 -6.33 -3.33 17.00
CA GLY A 171 -6.38 -4.77 17.22
C GLY A 171 -7.73 -5.34 16.77
N TYR A 172 -7.71 -6.34 15.88
CA TYR A 172 -8.93 -6.92 15.32
C TYR A 172 -9.82 -7.58 16.37
N GLU A 173 -9.22 -8.07 17.45
CA GLU A 173 -9.88 -8.78 18.54
C GLU A 173 -10.81 -7.87 19.36
N ASP A 174 -10.59 -6.55 19.32
CA ASP A 174 -11.32 -5.55 20.13
C ASP A 174 -12.27 -4.67 19.30
N LEU A 175 -12.53 -5.03 18.03
CA LEU A 175 -13.51 -4.34 17.18
C LEU A 175 -14.96 -4.75 17.46
N GLY A 176 -15.16 -5.86 18.19
CA GLY A 176 -16.47 -6.43 18.48
C GLY A 176 -16.94 -7.43 17.43
N THR A 177 -18.20 -7.85 17.52
CA THR A 177 -18.79 -8.85 16.63
C THR A 177 -20.15 -8.37 16.13
N ASP A 178 -20.40 -8.49 14.83
CA ASP A 178 -21.72 -8.24 14.22
C ASP A 178 -22.11 -9.42 13.31
N VAL A 179 -23.41 -9.55 13.05
CA VAL A 179 -23.96 -10.56 12.12
C VAL A 179 -24.49 -9.86 10.87
N PRO A 180 -24.24 -10.41 9.66
CA PRO A 180 -24.78 -9.84 8.43
C PRO A 180 -26.29 -9.69 8.50
N LYS A 181 -26.80 -8.46 8.32
CA LYS A 181 -28.24 -8.15 8.37
C LYS A 181 -28.99 -8.65 7.13
N ALA A 182 -28.28 -8.90 6.03
CA ALA A 182 -28.86 -9.42 4.81
C ALA A 182 -29.06 -10.93 4.92
N THR A 183 -30.32 -11.36 5.01
CA THR A 183 -30.70 -12.78 4.94
C THR A 183 -30.67 -13.24 3.48
N LEU A 184 -29.56 -13.81 3.05
CA LEU A 184 -29.46 -14.45 1.73
C LEU A 184 -29.99 -15.89 1.84
N THR A 185 -31.09 -16.19 1.15
CA THR A 185 -31.55 -17.57 1.00
C THR A 185 -30.64 -18.28 0.00
N ALA A 186 -29.82 -19.21 0.49
CA ALA A 186 -28.96 -20.00 -0.37
C ALA A 186 -29.80 -20.89 -1.30
N GLN A 187 -29.51 -20.87 -2.59
CA GLN A 187 -30.09 -21.80 -3.56
C GLN A 187 -28.99 -22.69 -4.14
N PRO A 188 -29.16 -24.03 -4.15
CA PRO A 188 -28.21 -24.90 -4.82
C PRO A 188 -28.30 -24.70 -6.33
N ARG A 189 -27.19 -24.95 -7.03
CA ARG A 189 -27.20 -25.02 -8.49
C ARG A 189 -28.17 -26.11 -8.96
N THR A 190 -28.85 -25.87 -10.07
CA THR A 190 -29.86 -26.78 -10.64
C THR A 190 -29.33 -28.20 -10.89
N ASP A 191 -28.05 -28.34 -11.24
CA ASP A 191 -27.40 -29.61 -11.53
C ASP A 191 -26.87 -30.34 -10.28
N HIS A 192 -26.85 -29.69 -9.11
CA HIS A 192 -26.23 -30.23 -7.89
C HIS A 192 -26.88 -31.54 -7.44
N HIS A 193 -28.22 -31.58 -7.40
CA HIS A 193 -28.95 -32.77 -6.97
C HIS A 193 -28.73 -33.97 -7.90
N LEU A 194 -28.65 -33.72 -9.22
CA LEU A 194 -28.38 -34.77 -10.20
C LEU A 194 -26.95 -35.32 -10.04
N ARG A 195 -25.94 -34.44 -10.00
CA ARG A 195 -24.53 -34.85 -9.81
C ARG A 195 -24.33 -35.63 -8.52
N ARG A 196 -24.99 -35.22 -7.43
CA ARG A 196 -24.92 -35.93 -6.14
C ARG A 196 -25.52 -37.32 -6.23
N ARG A 197 -26.69 -37.47 -6.87
CA ARG A 197 -27.35 -38.77 -7.06
C ARG A 197 -26.54 -39.72 -7.91
N LEU A 198 -25.95 -39.22 -9.00
CA LEU A 198 -25.08 -40.02 -9.88
C LEU A 198 -23.88 -40.56 -9.10
N ARG A 199 -23.17 -39.67 -8.40
CA ARG A 199 -22.01 -40.05 -7.58
C ARG A 199 -22.35 -41.10 -6.51
N ALA A 200 -23.38 -40.86 -5.71
CA ALA A 200 -23.81 -41.78 -4.67
C ALA A 200 -24.24 -43.14 -5.23
N SER A 201 -24.86 -43.16 -6.42
CA SER A 201 -25.24 -44.42 -7.08
C SER A 201 -24.01 -45.18 -7.58
N MET A 202 -23.01 -44.49 -8.14
CA MET A 202 -21.75 -45.10 -8.60
C MET A 202 -20.95 -45.66 -7.42
N GLU A 203 -20.87 -44.93 -6.32
CA GLU A 203 -20.28 -45.40 -5.05
C GLU A 203 -21.00 -46.64 -4.51
N GLY A 204 -22.34 -46.65 -4.53
CA GLY A 204 -23.15 -47.80 -4.12
C GLY A 204 -22.95 -49.04 -4.98
N MET A 205 -22.47 -48.89 -6.21
CA MET A 205 -22.08 -49.99 -7.10
C MET A 205 -20.61 -50.42 -6.93
N GLY A 206 -19.90 -49.86 -5.93
CA GLY A 206 -18.51 -50.20 -5.62
C GLY A 206 -17.47 -49.41 -6.44
N MET A 207 -17.87 -48.36 -7.16
CA MET A 207 -16.92 -47.48 -7.86
C MET A 207 -16.26 -46.51 -6.87
N MET A 208 -14.95 -46.28 -7.05
CA MET A 208 -14.21 -45.28 -6.28
C MET A 208 -14.15 -43.96 -7.05
N GLN A 209 -14.52 -42.86 -6.39
CA GLN A 209 -14.40 -41.54 -7.00
C GLN A 209 -12.93 -41.10 -7.05
N ILE A 210 -12.47 -40.66 -8.23
CA ILE A 210 -11.15 -40.07 -8.46
C ILE A 210 -11.33 -38.62 -8.96
N GLN A 211 -10.47 -37.70 -8.52
CA GLN A 211 -10.37 -36.36 -9.08
C GLN A 211 -9.01 -36.21 -9.78
N SER A 212 -9.03 -36.16 -11.11
CA SER A 212 -7.83 -35.96 -11.92
C SER A 212 -7.49 -34.47 -12.07
N LEU A 213 -6.30 -34.19 -12.59
CA LEU A 213 -5.92 -32.85 -13.01
C LEU A 213 -6.80 -32.38 -14.18
N THR A 214 -7.13 -31.09 -14.19
CA THR A 214 -7.95 -30.47 -15.25
C THR A 214 -7.17 -30.28 -16.56
N LEU A 215 -5.84 -30.27 -16.49
CA LEU A 215 -4.96 -30.12 -17.65
C LEU A 215 -4.17 -31.41 -17.87
N SER A 216 -4.01 -31.77 -19.14
CA SER A 216 -3.16 -32.87 -19.61
C SER A 216 -2.36 -32.43 -20.83
N ASN A 217 -1.48 -33.30 -21.33
CA ASN A 217 -0.79 -33.10 -22.60
C ASN A 217 -1.73 -33.45 -23.79
N MET A 218 -1.36 -33.02 -24.99
CA MET A 218 -2.16 -33.27 -26.20
C MET A 218 -2.32 -34.77 -26.51
N ASP A 219 -1.28 -35.57 -26.26
CA ASP A 219 -1.26 -37.00 -26.58
C ASP A 219 -2.19 -37.83 -25.67
N ASP A 220 -2.41 -37.40 -24.42
CA ASP A 220 -3.30 -38.06 -23.46
C ASP A 220 -4.74 -37.54 -23.55
N GLN A 221 -4.96 -36.39 -24.19
CA GLN A 221 -6.27 -35.72 -24.26
C GLN A 221 -7.03 -36.01 -25.56
N PHE A 222 -6.34 -36.35 -26.66
CA PHE A 222 -6.90 -36.61 -27.99
C PHE A 222 -6.41 -37.95 -28.56
#